data_AF-A0A813ZHF5-F1
#
_entry.id   AF-A0A813ZHF5-F1
#
_cell.length_a   1.000
_cell.length_b   1.000
_cell.length_c   1.000
_cell.angle_alpha   90.00
_cell.angle_beta   90.00
_cell.angle_gamma   90.00
#
_symmetry.space_group_name_H-M   'P 1'
#
loop_
_entity.id
_entity.type
_entity.pdbx_description
1 polymer ?
#
loop_
_entity_poly.entity_id
_entity_poly.type
_entity_poly.pdbx_seq_one_letter_code
_entity_poly.pdbx_strand_id
1 'polypeptide(L)'
;MDDTLRLIPQLIELGVDIVDTSSGGNSSSQQLPLPLKPGYQVSFSEAIKKSKYGIKIMTAPVGLIVEAKQANEIVEQKYGDLVLMAREYLRDPHFPLKAAKELGVKELAWPPQYQRAK
;
A
#
# COMPACT_ATOMS: atom_id res chain seq x y z
N MET A 1 -10.04 -10.19 10.42
CA MET A 1 -9.51 -10.74 9.15
C MET A 1 -10.52 -11.67 8.51
N ASP A 2 -11.07 -12.64 9.25
CA ASP A 2 -12.05 -13.59 8.70
C ASP A 2 -13.24 -12.92 8.01
N ASP A 3 -13.81 -11.87 8.61
CA ASP A 3 -14.93 -11.14 8.01
C ASP A 3 -14.53 -10.42 6.71
N THR A 4 -13.32 -9.86 6.67
CA THR A 4 -12.77 -9.29 5.43
C THR A 4 -12.68 -10.38 4.34
N LEU A 5 -12.15 -11.57 4.65
CA LEU A 5 -12.07 -12.67 3.68
C LEU A 5 -13.44 -13.20 3.24
N ARG A 6 -14.47 -13.13 4.10
CA ARG A 6 -15.86 -13.45 3.75
C ARG A 6 -16.47 -12.41 2.80
N LEU A 7 -16.04 -11.15 2.88
CA LEU A 7 -16.50 -10.07 2.02
C LEU A 7 -15.88 -10.10 0.62
N ILE A 8 -14.60 -10.49 0.49
CA ILE A 8 -13.87 -10.52 -0.79
C ILE A 8 -14.65 -11.13 -1.98
N PRO A 9 -15.25 -12.33 -1.89
CA PRO A 9 -15.97 -12.90 -3.04
C PRO A 9 -17.14 -12.03 -3.51
N GLN A 10 -17.85 -11.35 -2.59
CA GLN A 10 -18.93 -10.44 -2.94
C GLN A 10 -18.40 -9.21 -3.67
N LEU A 11 -17.24 -8.67 -3.25
CA LEU A 11 -16.59 -7.56 -3.94
C LEU A 11 -16.17 -7.94 -5.37
N ILE A 12 -15.65 -9.15 -5.56
CA ILE A 12 -15.30 -9.68 -6.88
C ILE A 12 -16.55 -9.78 -7.77
N GLU A 13 -17.66 -10.31 -7.25
CA GLU A 13 -18.94 -10.42 -7.97
C GLU A 13 -19.51 -9.04 -8.37
N LEU A 14 -19.28 -8.03 -7.54
CA LEU A 14 -19.65 -6.64 -7.82
C LEU A 14 -18.69 -5.94 -8.80
N GLY A 15 -17.62 -6.60 -9.24
CA GLY A 15 -16.64 -6.05 -10.18
C GLY A 15 -15.63 -5.09 -9.55
N VAL A 16 -15.35 -5.20 -8.25
CA VAL A 16 -14.29 -4.41 -7.59
C VAL A 16 -12.92 -4.87 -8.05
N ASP A 17 -12.12 -3.94 -8.58
CA ASP A 17 -10.77 -4.24 -9.06
C ASP A 17 -9.72 -4.31 -7.94
N ILE A 18 -9.79 -3.40 -6.96
CA ILE A 18 -8.77 -3.19 -5.94
C ILE A 18 -9.42 -3.01 -4.56
N VAL A 19 -8.85 -3.68 -3.54
CA VAL A 19 -9.18 -3.45 -2.12
C VAL A 19 -8.07 -2.63 -1.45
N ASP A 20 -8.39 -1.41 -1.01
CA ASP A 20 -7.54 -0.64 -0.09
C ASP A 20 -7.67 -1.24 1.32
N THR A 21 -6.56 -1.76 1.85
CA THR A 21 -6.57 -2.46 3.14
C THR A 21 -6.07 -1.57 4.28
N SER A 22 -7.04 -1.03 5.01
CA SER A 22 -6.84 -0.28 6.26
C SER A 22 -7.55 -0.96 7.45
N SER A 23 -7.51 -0.35 8.63
CA SER A 23 -8.14 -0.87 9.84
C SER A 23 -8.44 0.21 10.89
N GLY A 24 -9.38 -0.12 11.78
CA GLY A 24 -9.72 0.70 12.94
C GLY A 24 -10.62 1.91 12.63
N GLY A 25 -10.92 2.70 13.65
CA GLY A 25 -11.72 3.93 13.52
C GLY A 25 -13.23 3.76 13.72
N ASN A 26 -13.71 2.52 13.90
CA ASN A 26 -15.13 2.25 14.13
C ASN A 26 -15.63 2.65 15.53
N SER A 27 -14.73 2.79 16.51
CA SER A 27 -15.05 3.25 17.86
C SER A 27 -13.92 4.08 18.44
N SER A 28 -14.25 5.17 19.15
CA SER A 28 -13.30 5.97 19.91
C SER A 28 -12.71 5.23 21.11
N SER A 29 -13.38 4.19 21.61
CA SER A 29 -12.87 3.31 22.68
C SER A 29 -11.93 2.21 22.18
N GLN A 30 -11.73 2.10 20.86
CA GLN A 30 -10.86 1.09 20.29
C GLN A 30 -9.41 1.30 20.76
N GLN A 31 -8.80 0.24 21.27
CA GLN A 31 -7.38 0.24 21.61
C GLN A 31 -6.57 -0.26 20.42
N LEU A 32 -5.57 0.52 20.02
CA LEU A 32 -4.59 0.11 19.02
C LEU A 32 -3.32 -0.38 19.73
N PRO A 33 -2.60 -1.36 19.16
CA PRO A 33 -1.34 -1.84 19.72
C PRO A 33 -0.24 -0.79 19.49
N LEU A 34 -0.14 0.17 20.42
CA LEU A 34 0.87 1.22 20.38
C LEU A 34 2.21 0.72 20.98
N PRO A 35 3.37 1.14 20.44
CA PRO A 35 3.52 1.99 19.26
C PRO A 35 3.23 1.23 17.96
N LEU A 36 2.58 1.91 17.00
CA LEU A 36 2.38 1.36 15.66
C LEU A 36 3.72 1.20 14.94
N LYS A 37 3.87 0.10 14.21
CA LYS A 37 5.08 -0.22 13.45
C LYS A 37 4.91 0.15 11.97
N PRO A 38 6.01 0.40 11.24
CA PRO A 38 5.96 0.55 9.79
C PRO A 38 5.23 -0.61 9.13
N GLY A 39 4.28 -0.32 8.23
CA GLY A 39 3.53 -1.35 7.49
C GLY A 39 2.58 -2.20 8.34
N TYR A 40 2.12 -1.72 9.50
CA TYR A 40 1.30 -2.53 10.43
C TYR A 40 0.00 -3.13 9.84
N GLN A 41 -0.45 -2.65 8.68
CA GLN A 41 -1.65 -3.15 7.98
C GLN A 41 -1.34 -3.98 6.73
N VAL A 42 -0.05 -4.11 6.34
CA VAL A 42 0.37 -4.86 5.15
C VAL A 42 -0.10 -6.31 5.22
N SER A 43 -0.15 -6.89 6.41
CA SER A 43 -0.62 -8.26 6.64
C SER A 43 -2.09 -8.49 6.26
N PHE A 44 -2.94 -7.45 6.21
CA PHE A 44 -4.33 -7.60 5.76
C PHE A 44 -4.40 -7.81 4.24
N SER A 45 -3.63 -7.03 3.49
CA SER A 45 -3.43 -7.22 2.06
C SER A 45 -2.82 -8.60 1.78
N GLU A 46 -1.75 -8.94 2.49
CA GLU A 46 -1.08 -10.23 2.34
C GLU A 46 -2.03 -11.42 2.62
N ALA A 47 -2.91 -11.31 3.62
CA ALA A 47 -3.90 -12.35 3.92
C ALA A 47 -4.89 -12.56 2.76
N ILE A 48 -5.32 -11.49 2.08
CA ILE A 48 -6.15 -11.60 0.87
C ILE A 48 -5.34 -12.23 -0.27
N LYS A 49 -4.09 -11.78 -0.49
CA LYS A 49 -3.20 -12.32 -1.54
C LYS A 49 -2.88 -13.81 -1.36
N LYS A 50 -2.72 -14.28 -0.12
CA LYS A 50 -2.50 -15.70 0.21
C LYS A 50 -3.77 -16.56 0.15
N SER A 51 -4.95 -15.93 0.13
CA SER A 51 -6.22 -16.66 0.02
C SER A 51 -6.48 -17.14 -1.41
N LYS A 52 -7.48 -18.00 -1.59
CA LYS A 52 -7.95 -18.46 -2.91
C LYS A 52 -8.44 -17.35 -3.84
N TYR A 53 -8.62 -16.12 -3.34
CA TYR A 53 -9.07 -14.96 -4.09
C TYR A 53 -7.92 -14.05 -4.55
N GLY A 54 -6.68 -14.26 -4.08
CA GLY A 54 -5.57 -13.32 -4.27
C GLY A 54 -5.16 -13.06 -5.72
N ILE A 55 -5.53 -13.95 -6.64
CA ILE A 55 -5.34 -13.79 -8.10
C ILE A 55 -6.51 -13.12 -8.81
N LYS A 56 -7.67 -12.99 -8.13
CA LYS A 56 -8.93 -12.49 -8.70
C LYS A 56 -9.20 -11.02 -8.36
N ILE A 57 -8.48 -10.47 -7.40
CA ILE A 57 -8.63 -9.09 -6.96
C ILE A 57 -7.26 -8.54 -6.56
N MET A 58 -7.03 -7.27 -6.87
CA MET A 58 -5.82 -6.58 -6.45
C MET A 58 -5.99 -6.02 -5.04
N THR A 59 -4.87 -5.80 -4.35
CA THR A 59 -4.87 -5.18 -3.02
C THR A 59 -3.85 -4.05 -2.91
N ALA A 60 -4.18 -3.06 -2.09
CA ALA A 60 -3.37 -1.88 -1.91
C ALA A 60 -3.23 -1.58 -0.40
N PRO A 61 -2.17 -2.05 0.27
CA PRO A 61 -1.95 -1.73 1.67
C PRO A 61 -1.56 -0.26 1.89
N VAL A 62 -2.03 0.27 3.02
CA VAL A 62 -1.68 1.59 3.58
C VAL A 62 -1.20 1.43 5.02
N GLY A 63 -0.52 2.45 5.56
CA GLY A 63 -0.27 2.54 7.00
C GLY A 63 1.22 2.49 7.36
N LEU A 64 1.76 3.66 7.69
CA LEU A 64 3.17 3.85 8.03
C LEU A 64 4.12 3.23 6.99
N ILE A 65 3.80 3.42 5.72
CA ILE A 65 4.69 3.15 4.60
C ILE A 65 5.32 4.48 4.22
N VAL A 66 6.62 4.63 4.49
CA VAL A 66 7.33 5.92 4.40
C VAL A 66 8.69 5.83 3.71
N GLU A 67 9.20 4.63 3.48
CA GLU A 67 10.50 4.42 2.82
C GLU A 67 10.31 3.80 1.43
N ALA A 68 11.19 4.17 0.48
CA ALA A 68 11.16 3.63 -0.87
C ALA A 68 11.38 2.11 -0.88
N LYS A 69 12.37 1.64 -0.11
CA LYS A 69 12.66 0.20 0.05
C LYS A 69 11.46 -0.57 0.62
N GLN A 70 10.78 -0.02 1.62
CA GLN A 70 9.59 -0.63 2.21
C GLN A 70 8.46 -0.76 1.19
N ALA A 71 8.20 0.29 0.40
CA ALA A 71 7.20 0.24 -0.66
C ALA A 71 7.56 -0.79 -1.74
N ASN A 72 8.84 -0.84 -2.15
CA ASN A 72 9.34 -1.81 -3.12
C ASN A 72 9.16 -3.25 -2.64
N GLU A 73 9.54 -3.53 -1.38
CA GLU A 73 9.41 -4.87 -0.80
C GLU A 73 7.96 -5.39 -0.79
N ILE A 74 6.99 -4.53 -0.49
CA ILE A 74 5.57 -4.89 -0.50
C ILE A 74 5.14 -5.41 -1.88
N VAL A 75 5.59 -4.76 -2.96
CA VAL A 75 5.25 -5.13 -4.33
C VAL A 75 6.05 -6.35 -4.77
N GLU A 76 7.37 -6.37 -4.55
CA GLU A 76 8.25 -7.49 -4.95
C GLU A 76 7.86 -8.81 -4.28
N GLN A 77 7.51 -8.76 -2.99
CA GLN A 77 7.07 -9.93 -2.23
C GLN A 77 5.59 -10.27 -2.44
N LYS A 78 4.88 -9.51 -3.28
CA LYS A 78 3.44 -9.68 -3.56
C LYS A 78 2.57 -9.61 -2.31
N TYR A 79 2.99 -8.84 -1.31
CA TYR A 79 2.18 -8.53 -0.14
C TYR A 79 1.03 -7.58 -0.51
N GLY A 80 1.15 -6.84 -1.61
CA GLY A 80 0.08 -6.11 -2.28
C GLY A 80 0.46 -5.82 -3.73
N ASP A 81 -0.50 -5.38 -4.54
CA ASP A 81 -0.29 -5.03 -5.95
C ASP A 81 0.02 -3.54 -6.12
N LEU A 82 -0.45 -2.70 -5.19
CA LEU A 82 -0.17 -1.27 -5.12
C LEU A 82 0.25 -0.87 -3.69
N VAL A 83 0.87 0.29 -3.53
CA VAL A 83 1.21 0.84 -2.21
C VAL A 83 0.56 2.20 -2.06
N LEU A 84 -0.23 2.37 -1.01
CA LEU A 84 -0.85 3.64 -0.67
C LEU A 84 -0.05 4.31 0.45
N MET A 85 0.34 5.56 0.21
CA MET A 85 1.05 6.39 1.17
C MET A 85 0.30 7.70 1.37
N ALA A 86 0.35 8.25 2.58
CA ALA A 86 -0.41 9.45 2.92
C ALA A 86 0.48 10.52 3.56
N ARG A 87 0.82 10.37 4.85
CA ARG A 87 1.60 11.37 5.61
C ARG A 87 2.97 11.66 4.99
N GLU A 88 3.54 10.72 4.24
CA GLU A 88 4.82 10.96 3.58
C GLU A 88 4.69 11.95 2.42
N TYR A 89 3.64 11.85 1.60
CA TYR A 89 3.37 12.85 0.56
C TYR A 89 3.05 14.25 1.11
N LEU A 90 2.53 14.34 2.34
CA LEU A 90 2.32 15.64 3.00
C LEU A 90 3.64 16.30 3.43
N ARG A 91 4.68 15.51 3.74
CA ARG A 91 6.01 16.02 4.10
C ARG A 91 6.87 16.25 2.87
N ASP A 92 6.76 15.35 1.89
CA ASP A 92 7.55 15.34 0.68
C ASP A 92 6.69 14.99 -0.55
N PRO A 93 6.12 16.00 -1.23
CA PRO A 93 5.28 15.75 -2.41
C PRO A 93 6.08 15.19 -3.61
N HIS A 94 7.42 15.33 -3.61
CA HIS A 94 8.30 14.77 -4.64
C HIS A 94 8.84 13.39 -4.28
N PHE A 95 8.32 12.75 -3.22
CA PHE A 95 8.73 11.43 -2.75
C PHE A 95 8.94 10.41 -3.90
N PRO A 96 8.05 10.26 -4.90
CA PRO A 96 8.24 9.28 -5.98
C PRO A 96 9.50 9.50 -6.80
N LEU A 97 9.88 10.75 -7.05
CA LEU A 97 11.10 11.09 -7.80
C LEU A 97 12.34 10.69 -6.99
N LYS A 98 12.33 10.91 -5.67
CA LYS A 98 13.42 10.51 -4.77
C LYS A 98 13.48 8.99 -4.60
N ALA A 99 12.34 8.34 -4.40
CA ALA A 99 12.24 6.89 -4.28
C ALA A 99 12.76 6.18 -5.54
N ALA A 100 12.41 6.68 -6.73
CA ALA A 100 12.94 6.14 -7.98
C ALA A 100 14.47 6.24 -8.07
N LYS A 101 15.04 7.36 -7.62
CA LYS A 101 16.50 7.54 -7.57
C LYS A 101 17.17 6.58 -6.57
N GLU A 102 16.59 6.41 -5.39
CA GLU A 102 17.06 5.48 -4.34
C GLU A 102 17.03 4.03 -4.82
N LEU A 103 15.95 3.63 -5.52
CA LEU A 103 15.77 2.27 -6.05
C LEU A 103 16.51 2.03 -7.38
N GLY A 104 17.26 3.00 -7.89
CA GLY A 104 18.06 2.84 -9.11
C GLY A 104 17.24 2.77 -10.41
N VAL A 105 16.02 3.31 -10.43
CA VAL A 105 15.16 3.39 -11.61
C VAL A 105 15.80 4.34 -12.63
N LYS A 106 16.20 3.82 -13.79
CA LYS A 106 16.92 4.59 -14.82
C LYS A 106 16.00 5.53 -15.62
N GLU A 107 14.79 5.06 -15.93
CA GLU A 107 13.82 5.77 -16.76
C GLU A 107 12.58 6.10 -15.94
N LEU A 108 12.47 7.37 -15.56
CA LEU A 108 11.27 7.95 -15.00
C LEU A 108 11.02 9.28 -15.72
N ALA A 109 9.77 9.50 -16.15
CA ALA A 109 9.35 10.77 -16.72
C ALA A 109 9.35 11.83 -15.62
N TRP A 110 10.24 12.81 -15.73
CA TRP A 110 10.21 14.01 -14.90
C TRP A 110 9.43 15.11 -15.64
N PRO A 111 8.72 16.01 -14.93
CA PRO A 111 8.20 17.22 -15.54
C PRO A 111 9.32 17.94 -16.31
N PRO A 112 9.10 18.41 -17.55
CA PRO A 112 10.14 19.02 -18.38
C PRO A 112 10.94 20.12 -17.65
N GLN A 113 10.27 20.89 -16.81
CA GLN A 113 10.82 21.98 -16.00
C GLN A 113 11.86 21.51 -14.98
N TYR A 114 11.81 20.23 -14.57
CA TYR A 114 12.69 19.66 -13.54
C TYR A 114 13.82 18.79 -14.12
N GLN A 115 13.92 18.65 -15.44
CA GLN A 115 14.93 17.76 -16.06
C GLN A 115 16.37 18.09 -15.65
N ARG A 116 16.69 19.37 -15.39
CA ARG A 116 18.02 19.81 -14.94
C ARG A 116 18.33 19.50 -13.47
N ALA A 117 17.36 19.01 -12.71
CA ALA A 117 17.48 18.65 -11.29
C ALA A 117 17.47 17.12 -11.04
N LYS A 118 17.44 16.31 -12.10
CA LYS A 118 17.42 14.83 -12.05
C LYS A 118 18.72 14.26 -11.46
#